data_AF-A0A699QIA6-F1
#
_entry.id   AF-A0A699QIA6-F1
#
_cell.length_a   1.000
_cell.length_b   1.000
_cell.length_c   1.000
_cell.angle_alpha   90.00
_cell.angle_beta   90.00
_cell.angle_gamma   90.00
#
_symmetry.space_group_name_H-M   'P 1'
#
loop_
_entity.id
_entity.type
_entity.pdbx_description
1 polymer ?
#
loop_
_entity_poly.entity_id
_entity_poly.type
_entity_poly.pdbx_seq_one_letter_code
_entity_poly.pdbx_strand_id
1 'polypeptide(L)'
;ALERSNCFHEKGHDNPCRVSGTPYMLMFGIVEILLSQIPDFDQITWLSMASAVMSFTYSSIGLGLGISKVVENGKIKGSLKGISIGKVTRTQKIWSSSQALGAIAFAYSYSFVVIEIQ
;
A
#
# COMPACT_ATOMS: atom_id res chain seq x y z
N ALA A 1 6.01 2.29 7.51
CA ALA A 1 6.74 3.44 6.89
C ALA A 1 7.07 4.50 7.93
N LEU A 2 6.09 4.96 8.72
CA LEU A 2 6.29 5.95 9.79
C LEU A 2 7.42 5.57 10.78
N GLU A 3 7.40 4.35 11.31
CA GLU A 3 8.41 3.86 12.26
C GLU A 3 9.83 3.85 11.66
N ARG A 4 9.94 3.55 10.37
CA ARG A 4 11.21 3.58 9.64
C ARG A 4 11.71 5.00 9.46
N SER A 5 10.82 5.92 9.08
CA SER A 5 11.12 7.34 8.96
C SER A 5 11.53 7.94 10.30
N ASN A 6 10.85 7.58 11.39
CA ASN A 6 11.19 8.04 12.74
C ASN A 6 12.56 7.52 13.19
N CYS A 7 12.85 6.25 12.91
CA CYS A 7 14.17 5.65 13.18
C CYS A 7 15.30 6.36 12.41
N PHE A 8 15.09 6.72 11.14
CA PHE A 8 16.09 7.49 10.37
C PHE A 8 16.24 8.94 10.84
N HIS A 9 15.17 9.53 11.37
CA HIS A 9 15.20 10.88 11.93
C HIS A 9 15.98 10.92 13.25
N GLU A 10 15.83 9.90 14.10
CA GLU A 10 16.49 9.80 15.40
C GLU A 10 17.95 9.31 15.30
N LYS A 11 18.21 8.30 14.46
CA LYS A 11 19.48 7.57 14.43
C LYS A 11 20.39 7.93 13.25
N GLY A 12 19.96 8.83 12.38
CA GLY A 12 20.68 9.21 11.16
C GLY A 12 20.61 8.15 10.05
N HIS A 13 20.94 8.54 8.82
CA HIS A 13 20.81 7.71 7.61
C HIS A 13 21.81 6.54 7.53
N ASP A 14 22.84 6.50 8.38
CA ASP A 14 23.90 5.47 8.38
C ASP A 14 23.50 4.15 9.06
N ASN A 15 22.42 4.12 9.85
CA ASN A 15 22.02 2.93 10.60
C ASN A 15 20.94 2.11 9.86
N PRO A 16 21.07 0.77 9.75
CA PRO A 16 20.06 -0.07 9.12
C PRO A 16 18.81 -0.17 10.01
N CYS A 17 17.87 0.75 9.83
CA CYS A 17 16.56 0.72 10.47
C CYS A 17 15.70 -0.40 9.86
N ARG A 18 15.67 -1.57 10.52
CA ARG A 18 14.78 -2.69 10.21
C ARG A 18 13.49 -2.56 11.01
N VAL A 19 12.38 -2.32 10.32
CA VAL A 19 11.04 -2.39 10.89
C VAL A 19 10.52 -3.81 10.75
N SER A 20 10.06 -4.42 11.84
CA SER A 20 9.47 -5.76 11.81
C SER A 20 8.01 -5.68 11.36
N GLY A 21 7.65 -6.42 10.31
CA GLY A 21 6.28 -6.50 9.78
C GLY A 21 5.38 -7.48 10.53
N THR A 22 5.96 -8.39 11.33
CA THR A 22 5.27 -9.44 12.08
C THR A 22 4.14 -8.94 13.00
N PRO A 23 4.31 -7.88 13.82
CA PRO A 23 3.23 -7.40 14.68
C PRO A 23 2.04 -6.86 13.88
N TYR A 24 2.29 -6.21 12.74
CA TYR A 24 1.22 -5.69 11.87
C TYR A 24 0.42 -6.82 11.22
N MET A 25 1.09 -7.89 10.76
CA MET A 25 0.41 -9.08 10.24
C MET A 25 -0.44 -9.78 11.31
N LEU A 26 0.06 -9.88 12.54
CA LEU A 26 -0.69 -10.48 13.64
C LEU A 26 -1.94 -9.66 13.99
N MET A 27 -1.80 -8.33 14.10
CA MET A 27 -2.94 -7.44 14.37
C MET A 27 -3.99 -7.50 13.26
N PHE A 28 -3.55 -7.56 12.00
CA PHE A 28 -4.45 -7.73 10.87
C PHE A 28 -5.25 -9.04 10.97
N GLY A 29 -4.59 -10.16 11.25
CA GLY A 29 -5.26 -11.45 11.43
C GLY A 29 -6.24 -11.47 12.62
N ILE A 30 -5.94 -10.77 13.71
CA ILE A 30 -6.87 -10.64 14.86
C ILE A 30 -8.13 -9.88 14.43
N VAL A 31 -7.98 -8.79 13.68
CA VAL A 31 -9.12 -8.01 13.16
C VAL A 31 -9.96 -8.86 12.20
N GLU A 32 -9.34 -9.66 11.33
CA GLU A 32 -10.06 -10.59 10.44
C GLU A 32 -10.88 -11.63 11.20
N ILE A 33 -10.32 -12.20 12.28
CA ILE A 33 -11.05 -13.15 13.14
C ILE A 33 -12.26 -12.47 13.79
N LEU A 34 -12.08 -11.26 14.33
CA LEU A 34 -13.17 -10.51 14.95
C LEU A 34 -14.28 -10.18 13.93
N LEU A 35 -13.91 -9.73 12.73
CA LEU A 35 -14.86 -9.43 11.66
C LEU A 35 -15.60 -10.67 11.16
N SER A 36 -14.93 -11.84 11.10
CA SER A 36 -15.54 -13.11 10.72
C SER A 36 -16.61 -13.61 11.70
N GLN A 37 -16.56 -13.15 12.96
CA GLN A 37 -17.55 -13.52 13.98
C GLN A 37 -18.81 -12.64 13.99
N ILE A 38 -18.94 -11.65 13.10
CA ILE A 38 -20.10 -10.74 13.05
C ILE A 38 -21.18 -11.38 12.17
N PRO A 39 -22.35 -11.77 12.72
CA PRO A 39 -23.36 -12.53 11.98
C PRO A 39 -24.43 -11.68 11.28
N ASP A 40 -24.43 -10.34 11.44
CA ASP A 40 -25.55 -9.49 11.01
C ASP A 40 -25.20 -8.44 9.94
N PHE A 41 -26.00 -8.42 8.86
CA PHE A 41 -25.84 -7.57 7.67
C PHE A 41 -26.10 -6.07 7.92
N ASP A 42 -26.80 -5.71 9.00
CA ASP A 42 -27.06 -4.31 9.38
C ASP A 42 -25.82 -3.64 10.00
N GLN A 43 -24.95 -4.43 10.65
CA GLN A 43 -23.74 -3.93 11.31
C GLN A 43 -22.53 -3.76 10.36
N ILE A 44 -22.65 -4.13 9.09
CA ILE A 44 -21.56 -4.03 8.10
C ILE A 44 -21.73 -2.85 7.13
N THR A 45 -22.88 -2.17 7.11
CA THR A 45 -23.09 -1.00 6.23
C THR A 45 -22.14 0.16 6.57
N TRP A 46 -21.77 0.32 7.85
CA TRP A 46 -20.77 1.32 8.24
C TRP A 46 -19.36 0.98 7.68
N LEU A 47 -19.06 -0.29 7.43
CA LEU A 47 -17.77 -0.70 6.85
C LEU A 47 -17.60 -0.15 5.44
N SER A 48 -18.67 -0.06 4.64
CA SER A 48 -18.63 0.59 3.33
C SER A 48 -18.29 2.07 3.44
N MET A 49 -18.88 2.77 4.41
CA MET A 49 -18.56 4.17 4.68
C MET A 49 -17.11 4.34 5.16
N ALA A 50 -16.63 3.48 6.05
CA ALA A 50 -15.25 3.48 6.53
C ALA A 50 -14.24 3.18 5.40
N SER A 51 -14.56 2.22 4.53
CA SER A 51 -13.76 1.88 3.35
C SER A 51 -13.67 3.05 2.36
N ALA A 52 -14.78 3.76 2.12
CA ALA A 52 -14.79 4.96 1.31
C ALA A 52 -13.90 6.06 1.92
N VAL A 53 -14.04 6.34 3.22
CA VAL A 53 -13.20 7.31 3.93
C VAL A 53 -11.71 6.95 3.83
N MET A 54 -11.37 5.69 4.08
CA MET A 54 -9.99 5.19 3.93
C MET A 54 -9.49 5.40 2.50
N SER A 55 -10.29 5.07 1.48
CA SER A 55 -9.94 5.23 0.06
C SER A 55 -9.64 6.68 -0.30
N PHE A 56 -10.50 7.62 0.09
CA PHE A 56 -10.26 9.05 -0.13
C PHE A 56 -9.03 9.54 0.64
N THR A 57 -8.84 9.09 1.87
CA THR A 57 -7.70 9.46 2.72
C THR A 57 -6.38 9.00 2.10
N TYR A 58 -6.27 7.71 1.75
CA TYR A 58 -5.06 7.17 1.13
C TYR A 58 -4.75 7.82 -0.22
N SER A 59 -5.76 8.03 -1.06
CA SER A 59 -5.61 8.75 -2.34
C SER A 59 -5.10 10.19 -2.13
N SER A 60 -5.70 10.92 -1.18
CA SER A 60 -5.32 12.29 -0.86
C SER A 60 -3.90 12.41 -0.31
N ILE A 61 -3.48 11.48 0.55
CA ILE A 61 -2.11 11.42 1.07
C ILE A 61 -1.12 11.15 -0.08
N GLY A 62 -1.42 10.17 -0.94
CA GLY A 62 -0.58 9.84 -2.09
C GLY A 62 -0.43 11.02 -3.06
N LEU A 63 -1.55 11.68 -3.38
CA LEU A 63 -1.58 12.87 -4.21
C LEU A 63 -0.80 14.02 -3.57
N GLY A 64 -1.02 14.30 -2.29
CA GLY A 64 -0.36 15.38 -1.55
C GLY A 64 1.15 15.21 -1.48
N LEU A 65 1.62 14.00 -1.16
CA LEU A 65 3.06 13.67 -1.16
C LEU A 65 3.65 13.75 -2.58
N GLY A 66 2.90 13.33 -3.60
CA GLY A 66 3.30 13.44 -5.00
C GLY A 66 3.48 14.90 -5.44
N ILE A 67 2.47 15.74 -5.21
CA ILE A 67 2.51 17.18 -5.54
C ILE A 67 3.64 17.87 -4.78
N SER A 68 3.74 17.64 -3.46
CA SER A 68 4.81 18.19 -2.63
C SER A 68 6.20 17.88 -3.19
N LYS A 69 6.43 16.62 -3.60
CA LYS A 69 7.69 16.21 -4.24
C LYS A 69 7.94 16.90 -5.58
N VAL A 70 6.90 17.13 -6.40
CA VAL A 70 7.04 17.82 -7.69
C VAL A 70 7.38 19.31 -7.48
N VAL A 71 6.73 19.97 -6.52
CA VAL A 71 6.99 21.37 -6.17
C VAL A 71 8.41 21.54 -5.60
N GLU A 72 8.82 20.68 -4.66
CA GLU A 72 10.17 20.69 -4.07
C GLU A 72 11.28 20.53 -5.11
N ASN A 73 11.09 19.65 -6.09
CA ASN A 73 12.13 19.32 -7.06
C ASN A 73 12.04 20.17 -8.34
N GLY A 74 10.97 20.95 -8.52
CA GLY A 74 10.71 21.80 -9.69
C GLY A 74 10.59 21.05 -11.04
N LYS A 75 10.65 19.71 -11.03
CA LYS A 75 10.59 18.84 -12.22
C LYS A 75 9.93 17.51 -11.88
N ILE A 76 9.16 16.98 -12.82
CA ILE A 76 8.60 15.63 -12.74
C ILE A 76 9.75 14.64 -12.97
N LYS A 77 10.25 14.02 -11.89
CA LYS A 77 11.34 13.02 -11.93
C LYS A 77 10.87 11.62 -12.34
N GLY A 78 9.56 11.42 -12.57
CA GLY A 78 9.00 10.15 -13.04
C GLY A 78 9.38 9.86 -14.49
N SER A 79 9.80 8.63 -14.81
CA SER A 79 10.06 8.18 -16.18
C SER A 79 9.00 7.16 -16.60
N LEU A 80 8.41 7.36 -17.78
CA LEU A 80 7.40 6.47 -18.37
C LEU A 80 7.94 5.03 -18.60
N LYS A 81 9.27 4.87 -18.72
CA LYS A 81 9.95 3.56 -18.87
C LYS A 81 10.30 2.88 -17.54
N GLY A 82 9.93 3.50 -16.41
CA GLY A 82 10.28 3.04 -15.08
C GLY A 82 11.77 3.25 -14.75
N ILE A 83 12.29 2.46 -13.81
CA ILE A 83 13.70 2.50 -13.40
C ILE A 83 14.58 2.14 -14.60
N SER A 84 15.53 3.02 -14.94
CA SER A 84 16.43 2.79 -16.08
C SER A 84 17.36 1.59 -15.82
N ILE A 85 17.62 0.80 -16.87
CA ILE A 85 18.40 -0.48 -16.84
C ILE A 85 19.89 -0.27 -16.49
N GLY A 86 20.29 0.93 -16.06
CA GLY A 86 21.63 1.20 -15.49
C GLY A 86 21.74 1.01 -13.98
N LYS A 87 20.62 0.97 -13.23
CA LYS A 87 20.60 0.90 -11.75
C LYS A 87 20.15 -0.46 -11.19
N VAL A 88 19.68 -1.36 -12.06
CA VAL A 88 19.06 -2.66 -11.70
C VAL A 88 19.25 -3.69 -12.80
N THR A 89 19.55 -4.94 -12.43
CA THR A 89 19.76 -6.07 -13.35
C THR A 89 18.49 -6.40 -14.14
N ARG A 90 18.63 -6.87 -15.39
CA ARG A 90 17.51 -7.23 -16.28
C ARG A 90 16.50 -8.18 -15.61
N THR A 91 16.99 -9.15 -14.84
CA THR A 91 16.17 -10.10 -14.06
C THR A 91 15.35 -9.41 -12.97
N GLN A 92 15.92 -8.44 -12.26
CA GLN A 92 15.22 -7.68 -11.21
C GLN A 92 14.12 -6.80 -11.79
N LYS A 93 14.32 -6.27 -13.00
CA LYS A 93 13.27 -5.54 -13.72
C LYS A 93 12.10 -6.46 -14.07
N ILE A 94 12.37 -7.63 -14.63
CA ILE A 94 11.34 -8.63 -14.97
C ILE A 94 10.59 -9.07 -13.71
N TRP A 95 11.33 -9.41 -12.64
CA TRP A 95 10.75 -9.79 -11.36
C TRP A 95 9.84 -8.70 -10.77
N SER A 96 10.28 -7.44 -10.80
CA SER A 96 9.48 -6.32 -10.31
C SER A 96 8.22 -6.11 -11.14
N SER A 97 8.29 -6.29 -12.46
CA SER A 97 7.10 -6.25 -13.33
C SER A 97 6.12 -7.36 -13.00
N SER A 98 6.60 -8.60 -12.81
CA SER A 98 5.74 -9.73 -12.40
C SER A 98 5.12 -9.51 -11.03
N GLN A 99 5.86 -8.95 -10.08
CA GLN A 99 5.34 -8.59 -8.75
C GLN A 99 4.24 -7.51 -8.85
N ALA A 100 4.45 -6.49 -9.68
CA ALA A 100 3.43 -5.47 -9.92
C ALA A 100 2.15 -6.07 -10.54
N LEU A 101 2.30 -6.96 -11.52
CA LEU A 101 1.17 -7.68 -12.11
C LEU A 101 0.43 -8.54 -11.06
N GLY A 102 1.14 -9.22 -10.16
CA GLY A 102 0.54 -9.98 -9.07
C GLY A 102 -0.25 -9.09 -8.10
N ALA A 103 0.26 -7.91 -7.77
CA ALA A 103 -0.46 -6.95 -6.94
C ALA A 103 -1.74 -6.43 -7.62
N ILE A 104 -1.71 -6.18 -8.93
CA ILE A 104 -2.89 -5.79 -9.72
C ILE A 104 -3.91 -6.94 -9.72
N ALA A 105 -3.48 -8.16 -10.02
CA ALA A 105 -4.35 -9.33 -10.03
C ALA A 105 -5.05 -9.53 -8.67
N PHE A 106 -4.32 -9.38 -7.56
CA PHE A 106 -4.87 -9.47 -6.21
C PHE A 106 -5.92 -8.37 -5.93
N ALA A 107 -5.67 -7.13 -6.36
CA ALA A 107 -6.64 -6.05 -6.20
C ALA A 107 -7.95 -6.30 -6.97
N TYR A 108 -7.88 -6.98 -8.13
CA TYR A 108 -9.05 -7.31 -8.94
C TYR A 108 -9.82 -8.56 -8.47
N SER A 109 -9.29 -9.36 -7.53
CA SER A 109 -9.97 -10.53 -6.98
C SER A 109 -11.31 -10.22 -6.31
N TYR A 110 -11.56 -8.97 -5.91
CA TYR A 110 -12.87 -8.52 -5.42
C TYR A 110 -14.00 -8.71 -6.45
N SER A 111 -13.69 -8.70 -7.74
CA SER A 111 -14.67 -8.86 -8.83
C SER A 111 -15.45 -10.19 -8.73
N PHE A 112 -14.82 -11.25 -8.23
CA PHE A 112 -15.49 -12.55 -8.05
C PHE A 112 -16.51 -12.53 -6.92
N VAL A 113 -16.28 -11.75 -5.86
CA VAL A 113 -17.20 -11.64 -4.72
C VAL A 113 -18.46 -10.86 -5.10
N VAL A 114 -18.35 -9.87 -6.00
CA VAL A 114 -19.50 -9.09 -6.48
C VAL A 114 -20.48 -9.95 -7.30
N ILE A 115 -20.01 -11.00 -7.97
CA ILE A 115 -20.84 -11.88 -8.80
C ILE A 115 -21.71 -12.82 -7.93
N GLU A 116 -21.24 -13.22 -6.76
CA GLU A 116 -21.96 -14.09 -5.82
C GLU A 116 -23.01 -13.33 -4.97
N ILE A 117 -23.04 -11.99 -5.03
CA ILE A 117 -23.98 -11.13 -4.28
C ILE A 117 -25.23 -10.79 -5.13
N GLN A 118 -25.39 -11.39 -6.31
CA GLN A 118 -26.55 -11.21 -7.20
C GLN A 118 -27.53 -12.39 -7.17
#